data_AF-J9AR51-F1
#
_entry.id   AF-J9AR51-F1
#
_cell.length_a   1.000
_cell.length_b   1.000
_cell.length_c   1.000
_cell.angle_alpha   90.00
_cell.angle_beta   90.00
_cell.angle_gamma   90.00
#
_symmetry.space_group_name_H-M   'P 1'
#
loop_
_entity.id
_entity.type
_entity.pdbx_description
1 polymer ?
#
loop_
_entity_poly.entity_id
_entity_poly.type
_entity_poly.pdbx_seq_one_letter_code
_entity_poly.pdbx_strand_id
1 'polypeptide(L)' 'MVPERQWEWLMSIFGTKHALILQLNEKGQIVASAHDPMGQVIKEVSHVTEANEYLYLGSYRIPFIARLRKDYIIY' A
#
# COMPACT_ATOMS: atom_id res chain seq x y z
N MET A 1 -32.27 -1.77 -16.12
CA MET A 1 -31.77 -1.51 -14.76
C MET A 1 -30.70 -2.55 -14.46
N VAL A 2 -29.47 -2.14 -14.19
CA VAL A 2 -28.38 -3.07 -13.85
C VAL A 2 -28.59 -3.53 -12.39
N PRO A 3 -28.50 -4.83 -12.08
CA PRO A 3 -28.68 -5.34 -10.72
C PRO A 3 -27.66 -4.75 -9.74
N GLU A 4 -28.10 -4.41 -8.53
CA GLU A 4 -27.33 -3.72 -7.46
C GLU A 4 -25.98 -4.39 -7.16
N ARG A 5 -25.93 -5.72 -7.20
CA ARG A 5 -24.69 -6.51 -6.98
C ARG A 5 -23.62 -6.33 -8.06
N GLN A 6 -24.02 -6.02 -9.30
CA GLN A 6 -23.07 -5.72 -10.38
C GLN A 6 -22.50 -4.31 -10.23
N TRP A 7 -23.26 -3.41 -9.60
CA TRP A 7 -22.84 -2.03 -9.33
C TRP A 7 -21.73 -1.97 -8.28
N GLU A 8 -21.82 -2.78 -7.21
CA GLU A 8 -20.78 -2.87 -6.17
C GLU A 8 -19.42 -3.29 -6.75
N TRP A 9 -19.40 -4.29 -7.63
CA TRP A 9 -18.18 -4.75 -8.30
C TRP A 9 -17.59 -3.69 -9.25
N LEU A 10 -18.44 -3.02 -10.03
CA LEU A 10 -18.01 -1.91 -10.90
C LEU A 10 -17.38 -0.78 -10.08
N MET A 11 -18.03 -0.34 -8.99
CA MET A 11 -17.50 0.72 -8.13
C MET A 11 -16.17 0.32 -7.46
N SER A 12 -15.98 -0.97 -7.14
CA SER A 12 -14.71 -1.51 -6.64
C SER A 12 -13.55 -1.39 -7.65
N ILE A 13 -13.87 -1.43 -8.95
CA ILE A 13 -12.89 -1.23 -10.03
C ILE A 13 -12.54 0.24 -10.20
N PHE A 14 -13.52 1.14 -10.07
CA PHE A 14 -13.32 2.59 -10.25
C PHE A 14 -12.78 3.32 -9.01
N GLY A 15 -12.79 2.69 -7.83
CA GLY A 15 -12.22 3.28 -6.63
C GLY A 15 -10.71 3.47 -6.73
N THR A 16 -10.22 4.67 -6.39
CA THR A 16 -8.80 5.00 -6.32
C THR A 16 -8.10 4.03 -5.39
N LYS A 17 -7.06 3.35 -5.89
CA LYS A 17 -6.24 2.47 -5.05
C LYS A 17 -5.29 3.34 -4.24
N HIS A 18 -5.23 3.10 -2.93
CA HIS A 18 -4.35 3.83 -2.02
C HIS A 18 -3.53 2.80 -1.25
N ALA A 19 -2.21 2.80 -1.44
CA ALA A 19 -1.32 2.01 -0.60
C ALA A 19 -0.72 2.89 0.49
N LEU A 20 -0.65 2.34 1.70
CA LEU A 20 -0.16 3.02 2.89
C LEU A 20 0.74 2.06 3.68
N ILE A 21 1.90 2.56 4.09
CA ILE A 21 2.80 1.90 5.02
C ILE A 21 2.96 2.84 6.21
N LEU A 22 2.80 2.28 7.42
CA LEU A 22 2.98 3.01 8.67
C LEU A 22 4.13 2.37 9.45
N GLN A 23 5.04 3.19 9.95
CA GLN A 23 6.01 2.78 10.95
C GLN A 23 5.44 3.08 12.32
N LEU A 24 5.44 2.09 13.21
CA LEU A 24 5.03 2.23 14.60
C LEU A 24 6.23 2.12 15.52
N ASN A 25 6.25 2.89 16.60
CA ASN A 25 7.19 2.65 17.70
C ASN A 25 6.69 1.54 18.64
N GLU A 26 7.48 1.20 19.65
CA GLU A 26 7.15 0.16 20.64
C GLU A 26 5.87 0.45 21.44
N LYS A 27 5.43 1.71 21.48
CA LYS A 27 4.19 2.14 22.13
C LYS A 27 2.98 2.11 21.18
N GLY A 28 3.17 1.65 19.94
CA GLY A 28 2.14 1.63 18.90
C GLY A 28 1.83 3.00 18.28
N GLN A 29 2.66 4.02 18.51
CA GLN A 29 2.47 5.35 17.92
C GLN A 29 3.05 5.37 16.51
N ILE A 30 2.36 6.05 15.59
CA ILE A 30 2.87 6.28 14.23
C ILE A 30 4.06 7.25 14.31
N VAL A 31 5.20 6.82 13.79
CA VAL A 31 6.44 7.62 13.76
C VAL A 31 6.94 7.90 12.35
N ALA A 32 6.34 7.30 11.34
CA ALA A 32 6.62 7.59 9.94
C ALA A 32 5.50 7.03 9.05
N SER A 33 5.37 7.56 7.83
CA SER A 33 4.48 6.98 6.83
C SER A 33 4.99 7.13 5.40
N ALA A 34 4.57 6.20 4.54
CA ALA A 34 4.79 6.26 3.10
C ALA A 34 3.50 5.90 2.36
N HIS A 35 3.15 6.70 1.35
CA HIS A 35 1.86 6.63 0.68
C HIS A 35 2.06 6.56 -0.85
N ASP A 36 1.25 5.73 -1.50
CA ASP A 36 0.97 5.82 -2.95
C ASP A 36 -0.52 6.12 -3.12
N PRO A 37 -0.93 7.42 -3.07
CA PRO A 37 -2.34 7.81 -3.00
C PRO A 37 -3.14 7.48 -4.26
N MET A 38 -2.45 7.29 -5.38
CA MET A 38 -3.04 6.98 -6.67
C MET A 38 -2.81 5.52 -7.07
N GLY A 39 -2.08 4.76 -6.25
CA GLY A 39 -1.72 3.37 -6.52
C GLY A 39 -0.98 3.20 -7.84
N GLN A 40 -0.14 4.18 -8.21
CA GLN A 40 0.58 4.21 -9.49
C GLN A 40 1.63 3.10 -9.56
N VAL A 41 2.31 2.84 -8.44
CA VAL A 41 3.38 1.85 -8.33
C VAL A 41 2.87 0.62 -7.59
N ILE A 42 2.19 0.81 -6.45
CA ILE A 42 1.68 -0.29 -5.62
C ILE A 42 0.26 0.00 -5.18
N LYS A 43 -0.64 -0.96 -5.42
CA LYS A 43 -2.09 -0.79 -5.18
C LYS A 43 -2.54 -1.31 -3.83
N GLU A 44 -1.77 -2.22 -3.24
CA GLU A 44 -1.99 -2.82 -1.93
C GLU A 44 -0.67 -3.39 -1.41
N VAL A 45 -0.54 -3.47 -0.09
CA VAL A 45 0.62 -4.05 0.59
C VAL A 45 0.10 -5.08 1.59
N SER A 46 0.55 -6.32 1.48
CA SER A 46 0.22 -7.39 2.43
C SER A 46 1.39 -7.73 3.35
N HIS A 47 2.62 -7.41 2.94
CA HIS A 47 3.81 -7.67 3.73
C HIS A 47 4.87 -6.60 3.49
N VAL A 48 5.60 -6.26 4.55
CA VAL A 48 6.75 -5.35 4.52
C VAL A 48 7.91 -6.02 5.24
N THR A 49 9.07 -6.08 4.59
CA THR A 49 10.31 -6.57 5.18
C THR A 49 11.39 -5.51 5.04
N GLU A 50 11.99 -5.10 6.16
CA GLU A 50 13.14 -4.21 6.14
C GLU A 50 14.43 -5.00 5.93
N ALA A 51 15.28 -4.56 4.99
CA ALA A 51 16.63 -5.08 4.85
C ALA A 51 17.57 -4.00 4.27
N ASN A 52 18.70 -3.78 4.97
CA ASN A 52 19.68 -2.75 4.64
C ASN A 52 19.02 -1.36 4.53
N GLU A 53 19.17 -0.68 3.40
CA GLU A 53 18.64 0.67 3.13
C GLU A 53 17.20 0.69 2.58
N TYR A 54 16.55 -0.47 2.48
CA TYR A 54 15.28 -0.61 1.78
C TYR A 54 14.19 -1.29 2.62
N LEU A 55 12.95 -0.88 2.37
CA LEU A 55 11.75 -1.65 2.66
C LEU A 55 11.34 -2.41 1.40
N TYR A 56 11.16 -3.73 1.53
CA TYR A 56 10.62 -4.60 0.49
C TYR A 56 9.13 -4.80 0.74
N LEU A 57 8.32 -4.55 -0.28
CA LEU A 57 6.87 -4.54 -0.20
C LEU A 57 6.32 -5.68 -1.05
N GLY A 58 5.61 -6.60 -0.40
CA GLY A 58 4.90 -7.69 -1.04
C GLY A 58 3.39 -7.44 -1.06
N SER A 59 2.73 -7.90 -2.12
CA SER A 59 1.28 -8.09 -2.15
C SER A 59 0.95 -9.44 -2.78
N TYR A 60 -0.17 -10.04 -2.33
CA TYR A 60 -0.68 -11.29 -2.89
C TYR A 60 -1.22 -11.15 -4.32
N ARG A 61 -1.50 -9.93 -4.78
CA ARG A 61 -2.15 -9.66 -6.08
C ARG A 61 -1.24 -9.02 -7.11
N ILE A 62 -0.05 -8.56 -6.73
CA ILE A 62 0.91 -7.94 -7.66
C ILE A 62 2.00 -8.94 -8.06
N PRO A 63 2.43 -8.98 -9.34
CA PRO A 63 3.40 -9.97 -9.83
C PRO A 63 4.87 -9.53 -9.63
N PHE A 64 5.15 -8.65 -8.67
CA PHE A 64 6.50 -8.14 -8.39
C PHE A 64 6.66 -7.76 -6.92
N ILE A 65 7.92 -7.62 -6.49
CA ILE A 65 8.26 -7.06 -5.18
C ILE A 65 8.68 -5.60 -5.38
N ALA A 66 7.96 -4.67 -4.76
CA ALA A 66 8.37 -3.27 -4.78
C ALA A 66 9.43 -3.02 -3.70
N ARG A 67 10.28 -2.01 -3.90
CA ARG A 67 11.24 -1.57 -2.89
C ARG A 67 11.17 -0.06 -2.70
N LEU A 68 11.23 0.40 -1.46
CA LEU A 68 11.27 1.80 -1.08
C LEU A 68 12.55 2.06 -0.29
N ARG A 69 13.34 3.07 -0.67
CA ARG A 69 14.50 3.46 0.14
C ARG A 69 14.03 4.18 1.39
N LYS A 70 14.67 3.91 2.53
CA LYS A 70 14.29 4.47 3.83
C LYS A 70 14.47 5.99 3.91
N ASP A 71 15.40 6.56 3.13
CA ASP A 71 15.62 8.01 3.05
C ASP A 71 14.48 8.78 2.37
N TYR A 72 13.55 8.09 1.71
CA TYR A 72 12.33 8.70 1.17
C TYR A 72 11.13 8.66 2.13
N ILE A 73 11.27 8.03 3.29
CA ILE A 73 10.20 7.96 4.29
C ILE A 73 10.24 9.26 5.10
N ILE A 74 9.08 9.90 5.21
CA ILE A 74 8.91 11.10 6.01
C ILE A 74 8.61 10.65 7.44
N TYR A 75 9.47 11.09 8.38
CA TYR A 75 9.36 10.87 9.81
C TYR A 75 8.56 12.00 10.48
#